data_AF-A0A2V9GD66-F1
#
_entry.id   AF-A0A2V9GD66-F1
#
_cell.length_a   1.000
_cell.length_b   1.000
_cell.length_c   1.000
_cell.angle_alpha   90.00
_cell.angle_beta   90.00
_cell.angle_gamma   90.00
#
_symmetry.space_group_name_H-M   'P 1'
#
loop_
_entity.id
_entity.type
_entity.pdbx_description
1 polymer ?
#
loop_
_entity_poly.entity_id
_entity_poly.type
_entity_poly.pdbx_seq_one_letter_code
_entity_poly.pdbx_strand_id
1 'polypeptide(L)'
;MAWVTFALAVAVHVTDEAMHDFLSTYNPSVRSIRARLPFLPLPTFSFGVWLALLITGIFLLLCLSPFAFRRDSWLRTVSRPLAILVGVLNATLHIGSSIYFHRWMPGVYSSPLLLLAALYLLVSSRARDSIVESWLCIQRRSSP
;
A
#
# COMPACT_ATOMS: atom_id res chain seq x y z
N MET A 1 9.97 -9.61 8.05
CA MET A 1 8.94 -9.00 8.91
C MET A 1 8.21 -7.86 8.22
N ALA A 2 8.90 -6.89 7.59
CA ALA A 2 8.27 -5.74 6.92
C ALA A 2 7.07 -6.06 5.99
N TRP A 3 7.13 -7.15 5.22
CA TRP A 3 6.02 -7.59 4.36
C TRP A 3 4.74 -7.90 5.14
N VAL A 4 4.85 -8.73 6.18
CA VAL A 4 3.72 -9.12 7.04
C VAL A 4 3.21 -7.90 7.81
N THR A 5 4.11 -7.08 8.35
CA THR A 5 3.73 -5.81 9.01
C THR A 5 2.92 -4.91 8.07
N PHE A 6 3.34 -4.78 6.82
CA PHE A 6 2.60 -4.00 5.82
C PHE A 6 1.23 -4.60 5.51
N ALA A 7 1.14 -5.91 5.29
CA ALA A 7 -0.14 -6.58 5.04
C ALA A 7 -1.14 -6.40 6.20
N LEU A 8 -0.68 -6.51 7.44
CA LEU A 8 -1.50 -6.26 8.63
C LEU A 8 -1.91 -4.79 8.75
N ALA A 9 -1.00 -3.85 8.45
CA ALA A 9 -1.33 -2.42 8.45
C ALA A 9 -2.40 -2.09 7.40
N VAL A 10 -2.34 -2.69 6.21
CA VAL A 10 -3.40 -2.59 5.19
C VAL A 10 -4.72 -3.14 5.73
N ALA A 11 -4.71 -4.30 6.41
CA ALA A 11 -5.92 -4.86 6.99
C ALA A 11 -6.57 -3.95 8.05
N VAL A 12 -5.75 -3.36 8.94
CA VAL A 12 -6.21 -2.36 9.91
C VAL A 12 -6.80 -1.14 9.20
N HIS A 13 -6.14 -0.67 8.15
CA HIS A 13 -6.59 0.50 7.39
C HIS A 13 -7.93 0.26 6.67
N VAL A 14 -8.10 -0.88 6.01
CA VAL A 14 -9.37 -1.25 5.37
C VAL A 14 -10.49 -1.39 6.39
N THR A 15 -10.18 -1.89 7.59
CA THR A 15 -11.15 -1.98 8.69
C THR A 15 -11.59 -0.59 9.15
N ASP A 16 -10.66 0.33 9.33
CA ASP A 16 -10.93 1.73 9.66
C ASP A 16 -11.80 2.41 8.59
N GLU A 17 -11.46 2.26 7.30
CA GLU A 17 -12.27 2.78 6.19
C GLU A 17 -13.69 2.19 6.17
N ALA A 18 -13.84 0.89 6.43
CA ALA A 18 -15.12 0.22 6.46
C ALA A 18 -15.99 0.67 7.64
N MET A 19 -15.39 0.88 8.81
CA MET A 19 -16.09 1.35 10.01
C MET A 19 -16.55 2.80 9.91
N HIS A 20 -15.87 3.62 9.10
CA HIS A 20 -16.15 5.05 8.97
C HIS A 20 -16.81 5.41 7.63
N ASP A 21 -17.41 4.44 6.93
CA ASP A 21 -18.20 4.67 5.70
C ASP A 21 -17.42 5.37 4.58
N PHE A 22 -16.21 4.90 4.30
CA PHE A 22 -15.34 5.46 3.25
C PHE A 22 -16.03 5.64 1.89
N LEU A 23 -16.89 4.70 1.49
CA LEU A 23 -17.52 4.72 0.17
C LEU A 23 -18.52 5.86 -0.02
N SER A 24 -19.13 6.39 1.05
CA SER A 24 -19.99 7.57 0.95
C SER A 24 -19.20 8.84 0.64
N THR A 25 -17.90 8.87 0.93
CA THR A 25 -17.00 9.97 0.54
C THR A 25 -16.31 9.70 -0.81
N TYR A 26 -15.83 8.47 -1.02
CA TYR A 26 -15.10 8.08 -2.23
C TYR A 26 -15.96 8.12 -3.50
N ASN A 27 -17.13 7.46 -3.49
CA ASN A 27 -17.92 7.30 -4.72
C ASN A 27 -18.45 8.63 -5.29
N PRO A 28 -18.96 9.58 -4.48
CA PRO A 28 -19.32 10.91 -4.99
C PRO A 28 -18.11 11.68 -5.54
N SER A 29 -16.96 11.60 -4.87
CA SER A 29 -15.72 12.26 -5.32
C SER A 29 -15.25 11.70 -6.66
N VAL A 30 -15.29 10.38 -6.86
CA VAL A 30 -14.98 9.75 -8.15
C VAL A 30 -15.94 10.21 -9.24
N ARG A 31 -17.25 10.32 -8.96
CA ARG A 31 -18.22 10.82 -9.94
C ARG A 31 -17.95 12.28 -10.31
N SER A 32 -17.63 13.14 -9.34
CA SER A 32 -17.34 14.55 -9.60
C SER A 32 -16.05 14.74 -10.40
N ILE A 33 -15.01 13.94 -10.12
CA ILE A 33 -13.76 13.95 -10.89
C ILE A 33 -14.02 13.50 -12.33
N ARG A 34 -14.71 12.37 -12.53
CA ARG A 34 -15.02 11.87 -13.88
C ARG A 34 -15.87 12.84 -14.70
N ALA A 35 -16.77 13.59 -14.07
CA ALA A 35 -17.54 14.63 -14.74
C ALA A 35 -16.65 15.74 -15.33
N ARG A 36 -15.47 15.99 -14.74
CA ARG A 36 -14.49 17.00 -15.20
C ARG A 36 -13.37 16.40 -16.06
N LEU A 37 -13.01 15.14 -15.80
CA LEU A 37 -11.89 14.42 -16.42
C LEU A 37 -12.36 13.01 -16.83
N PRO A 38 -13.14 12.89 -17.92
CA PRO A 38 -13.80 11.63 -18.28
C PRO A 38 -12.83 10.53 -18.74
N PHE A 39 -11.61 10.90 -19.14
CA PHE A 39 -10.57 9.95 -19.57
C PHE A 39 -9.93 9.18 -18.41
N LEU A 40 -10.10 9.63 -17.15
CA LEU A 40 -9.54 8.94 -15.99
C LEU A 40 -10.41 7.74 -15.59
N PRO A 41 -9.89 6.50 -15.66
CA PRO A 41 -10.65 5.31 -15.29
C PRO A 41 -10.73 5.17 -13.77
N LEU A 42 -11.61 5.95 -13.14
CA LEU A 42 -11.90 5.87 -11.71
C LEU A 42 -13.17 5.03 -11.48
N PRO A 43 -13.05 3.82 -10.90
CA PRO A 43 -14.21 2.97 -10.62
C PRO A 43 -15.01 3.49 -9.42
N THR A 44 -16.31 3.22 -9.43
CA THR A 44 -17.16 3.27 -8.22
C THR A 44 -17.46 1.86 -7.79
N PHE A 45 -17.58 1.64 -6.48
CA PHE A 45 -17.79 0.31 -5.93
C PHE A 45 -19.03 0.25 -5.06
N SER A 46 -19.67 -0.92 -5.02
CA SER A 46 -20.56 -1.28 -3.90
C SER A 46 -19.71 -1.76 -2.72
N PHE A 47 -20.24 -1.62 -1.51
CA PHE A 47 -19.53 -2.00 -0.27
C PHE A 47 -19.04 -3.45 -0.30
N GLY A 48 -19.92 -4.39 -0.67
CA GLY A 48 -19.56 -5.82 -0.72
C GLY A 48 -18.43 -6.12 -1.70
N VAL A 49 -18.45 -5.53 -2.90
CA VAL A 49 -17.41 -5.75 -3.92
C VAL A 49 -16.08 -5.12 -3.48
N TRP A 50 -16.12 -3.87 -3.01
CA TRP A 50 -14.95 -3.17 -2.50
C TRP A 50 -14.27 -3.95 -1.37
N LEU A 51 -15.04 -4.35 -0.37
CA LEU A 51 -14.53 -5.07 0.79
C LEU A 51 -13.99 -6.45 0.40
N ALA A 52 -14.71 -7.20 -0.45
CA ALA A 52 -14.27 -8.52 -0.91
C ALA A 52 -12.94 -8.45 -1.69
N LEU A 53 -12.78 -7.46 -2.57
CA LEU A 53 -11.52 -7.27 -3.31
C LEU A 53 -10.36 -6.96 -2.38
N LEU A 54 -10.57 -6.11 -1.36
CA LEU A 54 -9.53 -5.74 -0.40
C LEU A 54 -9.16 -6.89 0.53
N ILE A 55 -10.15 -7.63 1.06
CA ILE A 55 -9.91 -8.85 1.85
C ILE A 55 -9.11 -9.86 1.03
N THR A 56 -9.50 -10.07 -0.24
CA THR A 56 -8.78 -10.97 -1.15
C THR A 56 -7.34 -10.50 -1.36
N GLY A 57 -7.13 -9.20 -1.60
CA GLY A 57 -5.79 -8.62 -1.73
C GLY A 57 -4.93 -8.82 -0.48
N ILE A 58 -5.47 -8.55 0.71
CA ILE A 58 -4.78 -8.78 1.99
C ILE A 58 -4.43 -10.26 2.16
N PHE A 59 -5.38 -11.16 1.88
CA PHE A 59 -5.14 -12.59 1.97
C PHE A 59 -4.03 -13.04 1.02
N LEU A 60 -4.03 -12.56 -0.22
CA LEU A 60 -2.96 -12.82 -1.18
C LEU A 60 -1.60 -12.30 -0.69
N LEU A 61 -1.54 -11.11 -0.10
CA LEU A 61 -0.32 -10.59 0.52
C LEU A 61 0.17 -11.52 1.63
N LEU A 62 -0.73 -11.99 2.50
CA LEU A 62 -0.39 -12.92 3.57
C LEU A 62 0.07 -14.27 3.03
N CYS A 63 -0.60 -14.84 2.03
CA CYS A 63 -0.20 -16.08 1.35
C CYS A 63 1.15 -15.96 0.63
N LEU A 64 1.53 -14.76 0.18
CA LEU A 64 2.84 -14.49 -0.42
C LEU A 64 3.96 -14.32 0.62
N SER A 65 3.63 -14.28 1.92
CA SER A 65 4.63 -14.11 2.99
C SER A 65 5.74 -15.17 3.00
N PRO A 66 5.47 -16.49 2.81
CA PRO A 66 6.52 -17.50 2.78
C PRO A 66 7.55 -17.24 1.68
N PHE A 67 7.10 -16.77 0.51
CA PHE A 67 7.97 -16.37 -0.59
C PHE A 67 8.76 -15.10 -0.25
N ALA A 68 8.17 -14.17 0.49
CA ALA A 68 8.88 -12.98 0.97
C ALA A 68 10.03 -13.33 1.93
N PHE A 69 9.92 -14.45 2.66
CA PHE A 69 11.01 -14.98 3.50
C PHE A 69 12.08 -15.74 2.70
N ARG A 70 11.71 -16.32 1.54
CA ARG A 70 12.61 -17.12 0.67
C ARG A 70 13.57 -16.30 -0.19
N ARG A 71 13.74 -14.99 0.08
CA ARG A 71 14.65 -14.06 -0.62
C ARG A 71 14.38 -13.91 -2.12
N ASP A 72 13.15 -14.15 -2.56
CA ASP A 72 12.82 -14.06 -3.98
C ASP A 72 12.93 -12.63 -4.51
N SER A 73 13.66 -12.46 -5.61
CA SER A 73 14.00 -11.15 -6.17
C SER A 73 12.77 -10.41 -6.69
N TRP A 74 11.78 -11.14 -7.21
CA TRP A 74 10.53 -10.64 -7.77
C TRP A 74 9.66 -9.89 -6.75
N LEU A 75 9.57 -10.41 -5.53
CA LEU A 75 8.75 -9.78 -4.47
C LEU A 75 9.28 -8.40 -4.06
N ARG A 76 10.55 -8.10 -4.33
CA ARG A 76 11.11 -6.74 -4.15
C ARG A 76 10.51 -5.77 -5.15
N THR A 77 10.48 -6.15 -6.43
CA THR A 77 9.88 -5.36 -7.50
C THR A 77 8.41 -5.10 -7.24
N VAL A 78 7.69 -6.06 -6.65
CA VAL A 78 6.29 -5.91 -6.26
C VAL A 78 6.12 -5.09 -4.97
N SER A 79 7.03 -5.21 -3.99
CA SER A 79 6.92 -4.49 -2.71
C SER A 79 7.00 -2.98 -2.85
N ARG A 80 7.78 -2.47 -3.80
CA ARG A 80 7.95 -1.02 -4.03
C ARG A 80 6.66 -0.34 -4.50
N PRO A 81 6.00 -0.75 -5.60
CA PRO A 81 4.74 -0.15 -6.03
C PRO A 81 3.65 -0.35 -4.98
N LEU A 82 3.59 -1.50 -4.29
CA LEU A 82 2.64 -1.70 -3.20
C LEU A 82 2.85 -0.69 -2.06
N ALA A 83 4.08 -0.57 -1.56
CA ALA A 83 4.37 0.36 -0.46
C ALA A 83 4.12 1.82 -0.87
N ILE A 84 4.44 2.19 -2.11
CA ILE A 84 4.21 3.55 -2.61
C ILE A 84 2.72 3.83 -2.79
N LEU A 85 2.01 2.99 -3.55
CA LEU A 85 0.63 3.26 -3.96
C LEU A 85 -0.37 2.93 -2.84
N VAL A 86 -0.31 1.71 -2.31
CA VAL A 86 -1.25 1.23 -1.28
C VAL A 86 -0.90 1.78 0.09
N GLY A 87 0.39 2.08 0.33
CA GLY A 87 0.86 2.60 1.60
C GLY A 87 0.95 4.13 1.65
N VAL A 88 2.04 4.68 1.11
CA VAL A 88 2.40 6.10 1.24
C VAL A 88 1.36 7.01 0.61
N LEU A 89 1.01 6.79 -0.66
CA LEU A 89 0.06 7.63 -1.38
C LEU A 89 -1.32 7.55 -0.73
N ASN A 90 -1.76 6.34 -0.36
CA ASN A 90 -3.05 6.17 0.30
C ASN A 90 -3.10 6.94 1.64
N ALA A 91 -2.17 6.66 2.55
CA ALA A 91 -2.11 7.32 3.85
C ALA A 91 -2.01 8.86 3.74
N THR A 92 -1.17 9.35 2.83
CA THR A 92 -1.02 10.81 2.61
C THR A 92 -2.28 11.44 2.04
N LEU A 93 -3.03 10.75 1.18
CA LEU A 93 -4.31 11.24 0.68
C LEU A 93 -5.34 11.35 1.81
N HIS A 94 -5.46 10.37 2.70
CA HIS A 94 -6.39 10.43 3.84
C HIS A 94 -6.02 11.54 4.84
N ILE A 95 -4.73 11.69 5.17
CA ILE A 95 -4.26 12.76 6.06
C ILE A 95 -4.45 14.13 5.39
N GLY A 96 -3.99 14.28 4.15
CA GLY A 96 -4.06 15.54 3.40
C GLY A 96 -5.49 15.98 3.12
N SER A 97 -6.38 15.06 2.75
CA SER A 97 -7.80 15.36 2.58
C SER A 97 -8.48 15.70 3.90
N SER A 98 -8.09 15.08 5.02
CA SER A 98 -8.62 15.46 6.33
C SER A 98 -8.27 16.90 6.71
N ILE A 99 -7.02 17.30 6.44
CA ILE A 99 -6.56 18.68 6.65
C ILE A 99 -7.30 19.63 5.70
N TYR A 100 -7.37 19.30 4.41
CA TYR A 100 -7.96 20.15 3.38
C TYR A 100 -9.46 20.39 3.59
N PHE A 101 -10.23 19.34 3.93
CA PHE A 101 -11.67 19.44 4.16
C PHE A 101 -12.02 19.83 5.60
N HIS A 102 -11.02 20.05 6.48
CA HIS A 102 -11.19 20.35 7.90
C HIS A 102 -12.13 19.36 8.63
N ARG A 103 -12.11 18.09 8.22
CA ARG A 103 -12.91 17.02 8.82
C ARG A 103 -12.14 15.70 8.75
N TRP A 104 -12.28 14.86 9.76
CA TRP A 104 -11.64 13.55 9.77
C TRP A 104 -12.18 12.68 8.64
N MET A 105 -11.31 12.28 7.72
CA MET A 105 -11.67 11.39 6.62
C MET A 105 -11.66 9.93 7.07
N PRO A 106 -12.57 9.09 6.57
CA PRO A 106 -12.52 7.65 6.83
C PRO A 106 -11.13 7.10 6.47
N GLY A 107 -10.50 6.31 7.33
CA GLY A 107 -9.13 5.80 7.13
C GLY A 107 -8.00 6.66 7.72
N VAL A 108 -8.29 7.88 8.20
CA VAL A 108 -7.26 8.79 8.76
C VAL A 108 -6.63 8.29 10.06
N TYR A 109 -7.37 7.56 10.90
CA TYR A 109 -6.88 7.10 12.20
C TYR A 109 -5.76 6.06 12.04
N SER A 110 -5.92 5.19 11.05
CA SER A 110 -4.95 4.15 10.68
C SER A 110 -3.88 4.63 9.69
N SER A 111 -4.05 5.81 9.08
CA SER A 111 -3.11 6.34 8.07
C SER A 111 -1.67 6.50 8.56
N PRO A 112 -1.40 7.02 9.78
CA PRO A 112 -0.03 7.07 10.31
C PRO A 112 0.62 5.68 10.43
N LEU A 113 -0.15 4.67 10.88
CA LEU A 113 0.32 3.29 10.98
C LEU A 113 0.65 2.72 9.59
N LEU A 114 -0.23 2.94 8.62
CA LEU A 114 -0.02 2.50 7.23
C LEU A 114 1.20 3.16 6.61
N LEU A 115 1.39 4.47 6.82
CA LEU A 115 2.54 5.22 6.33
C LEU A 115 3.85 4.67 6.91
N LEU A 116 3.91 4.45 8.24
CA LEU A 116 5.08 3.90 8.90
C LEU A 116 5.39 2.48 8.40
N ALA A 117 4.38 1.63 8.24
CA ALA A 117 4.55 0.28 7.71
C ALA A 117 5.05 0.29 6.25
N ALA A 118 4.54 1.22 5.43
CA ALA A 118 4.98 1.40 4.05
C ALA A 118 6.44 1.86 3.95
N LEU A 119 6.82 2.85 4.76
CA LEU A 119 8.20 3.32 4.85
C LEU A 119 9.13 2.21 5.35
N TYR A 120 8.70 1.44 6.34
CA TYR A 120 9.46 0.29 6.83
C TYR A 120 9.67 -0.77 5.74
N LEU A 121 8.65 -1.05 4.91
CA LEU A 121 8.75 -1.95 3.77
C LEU A 121 9.73 -1.42 2.71
N LEU A 122 9.67 -0.12 2.38
CA LEU A 122 10.59 0.50 1.43
C LEU A 122 12.04 0.48 1.91
N VAL A 123 12.30 0.90 3.15
CA VAL A 123 13.64 0.90 3.72
C VAL A 123 14.20 -0.53 3.80
N SER A 124 13.38 -1.49 4.23
CA SER A 124 13.77 -2.91 4.31
C SER A 124 14.08 -3.51 2.94
N SER A 125 13.36 -3.10 1.89
CA SER A 125 13.64 -3.53 0.52
C SER A 125 14.97 -2.95 0.01
N ARG A 126 15.22 -1.65 0.27
CA ARG A 126 16.42 -0.94 -0.19
C ARG A 126 17.70 -1.41 0.50
N ALA A 127 17.67 -1.58 1.82
CA ALA A 127 18.84 -2.07 2.58
C ALA A 127 19.31 -3.43 2.07
N ARG A 128 18.38 -4.29 1.65
CA ARG A 128 18.67 -5.59 1.08
C ARG A 128 19.31 -5.49 -0.30
N ASP A 129 18.91 -4.53 -1.13
CA ASP A 129 19.50 -4.31 -2.45
C ASP A 129 20.96 -3.86 -2.37
N SER A 130 21.28 -2.93 -1.47
CA SER A 130 22.65 -2.48 -1.24
C SER A 130 23.62 -3.61 -0.86
N ILE A 131 23.15 -4.58 -0.06
CA ILE A 131 23.95 -5.75 0.35
C ILE A 131 24.24 -6.67 -0.85
N VAL A 132 23.22 -6.93 -1.68
CA VAL A 132 23.36 -7.82 -2.85
C VAL A 132 24.31 -7.20 -3.89
N GLU A 133 24.16 -5.90 -4.19
CA GLU A 133 25.04 -5.18 -5.11
C GLU A 133 26.51 -5.20 -4.64
N SER A 134 26.74 -4.97 -3.34
CA SER A 134 28.09 -5.03 -2.76
C SER A 134 28.72 -6.42 -2.92
N TRP A 135 27.95 -7.48 -2.67
CA TRP A 135 28.41 -8.86 -2.83
C TRP A 135 28.77 -9.20 -4.29
N LEU A 136 27.92 -8.80 -5.24
CA LEU A 136 28.17 -9.03 -6.67
C LEU A 136 29.41 -8.26 -7.17
N CYS A 137 29.63 -7.04 -6.66
CA CYS A 137 30.83 -6.25 -6.97
C CYS A 137 32.11 -6.93 -6.47
N ILE A 138 32.09 -7.42 -5.22
CA ILE A 138 33.22 -8.17 -4.64
C ILE A 138 33.51 -9.42 -5.47
N GLN A 139 32.49 -10.21 -5.80
CA GLN A 139 32.65 -11.45 -6.57
C GLN A 139 33.20 -11.20 -8.00
N ARG A 140 32.78 -10.10 -8.63
CA ARG A 140 33.30 -9.69 -9.94
C ARG A 140 34.77 -9.27 -9.88
N ARG A 141 35.21 -8.61 -8.80
CA ARG A 141 36.63 -8.25 -8.59
C ARG A 141 37.54 -9.43 -8.28
N SER A 142 37.00 -10.50 -7.70
CA SER A 142 37.75 -11.72 -7.37
C SER A 142 37.82 -12.74 -8.51
N SER A 143 37.24 -12.43 -9.68
CA SER A 143 37.32 -13.28 -10.87
C SER A 143 38.55 -12.83 -11.70
N PRO A 144 39.54 -13.72 -11.95
CA PRO A 144 40.78 -13.38 -12.66
C PRO A 144 40.57 -13.04 -14.14
#